data_AF-A0A930F6I0-F1
#
_entry.id   AF-A0A930F6I0-F1
#
_cell.length_a   1.000
_cell.length_b   1.000
_cell.length_c   1.000
_cell.angle_alpha   90.00
_cell.angle_beta   90.00
_cell.angle_gamma   90.00
#
_symmetry.space_group_name_H-M   'P 1'
#
loop_
_entity.id
_entity.type
_entity.pdbx_description
1 polymer ?
#
loop_
_entity_poly.entity_id
_entity_poly.type
_entity_poly.pdbx_seq_one_letter_code
_entity_poly.pdbx_strand_id
1 'polypeptide(L)'
;MKKFGKLMLSTMLACSLFGCTQKTGGAKDGEFSASEKGFGGDIKVTLKVSGGKVEDVTIDASKETPDKGGAAAEQLAKEIKEKQSPNVDAVSGSTISSEAIIKAAKSAFEQAGLKVEETAAKKGGDETVDTDVLVVGMGASGTLAALTASEAGAKVIGVDATDVLGGFGNAAQGMFAIGTDLQKERYGDHMQTNE
;
A
#
# COMPACT_ATOMS: atom_id res chain seq x y z
N MET A 1 18.14 17.51 -70.66
CA MET A 1 17.09 17.67 -69.63
C MET A 1 16.01 16.62 -69.87
N LYS A 2 15.74 15.79 -68.85
CA LYS A 2 14.45 15.10 -68.54
C LYS A 2 13.89 14.14 -69.62
N LYS A 3 13.54 12.87 -69.34
CA LYS A 3 13.34 12.10 -68.11
C LYS A 3 13.27 10.60 -68.45
N PHE A 4 13.70 9.80 -67.47
CA PHE A 4 13.73 8.35 -67.38
C PHE A 4 12.37 7.71 -67.01
N GLY A 5 12.23 6.41 -67.30
CA GLY A 5 11.29 5.46 -66.67
C GLY A 5 10.59 4.60 -67.72
N LYS A 6 10.51 3.27 -67.65
CA LYS A 6 10.67 2.26 -66.58
C LYS A 6 11.08 0.94 -67.25
N LEU A 7 12.01 0.20 -66.64
CA LEU A 7 12.35 -1.16 -67.05
C LEU A 7 11.58 -2.15 -66.16
N MET A 8 10.81 -3.02 -66.79
CA MET A 8 10.17 -4.22 -66.23
C MET A 8 11.22 -5.22 -65.74
N LEU A 9 10.97 -5.87 -64.60
CA LEU A 9 11.32 -7.28 -64.43
C LEU A 9 10.41 -7.95 -63.39
N SER A 10 9.58 -8.86 -63.89
CA SER A 10 8.88 -9.93 -63.17
C SER A 10 9.89 -11.01 -62.76
N THR A 11 9.73 -11.68 -61.62
CA THR A 11 9.39 -13.13 -61.47
C THR A 11 9.84 -13.68 -60.08
N MET A 12 8.92 -14.39 -59.42
CA MET A 12 9.13 -15.64 -58.65
C MET A 12 9.72 -15.65 -57.22
N LEU A 13 8.79 -15.71 -56.26
CA LEU A 13 8.61 -16.78 -55.25
C LEU A 13 9.85 -17.42 -54.58
N ALA A 14 10.06 -17.08 -53.30
CA ALA A 14 10.52 -18.04 -52.28
C ALA A 14 9.93 -17.66 -50.91
N CYS A 15 9.01 -18.49 -50.43
CA CYS A 15 8.56 -18.50 -49.04
C CYS A 15 9.73 -18.88 -48.13
N SER A 16 10.11 -18.01 -47.21
CA SER A 16 10.76 -18.42 -45.97
C SER A 16 9.92 -17.90 -44.80
N LEU A 17 9.03 -18.79 -44.38
CA LEU A 17 8.37 -18.82 -43.09
C LEU A 17 9.37 -18.49 -41.97
N PHE A 18 9.19 -17.35 -41.33
CA PHE A 18 9.43 -17.22 -39.89
C PHE A 18 8.18 -16.66 -39.25
N GLY A 19 7.34 -17.61 -38.81
CA GLY A 19 6.48 -17.53 -37.65
C GLY A 19 5.67 -16.25 -37.46
N CYS A 20 4.50 -16.20 -38.08
CA CYS A 20 3.32 -15.76 -37.32
C CYS A 20 3.10 -16.76 -36.17
N THR A 21 3.73 -16.51 -35.02
CA THR A 21 3.31 -17.10 -33.75
C THR A 21 2.40 -16.11 -33.06
N GLN A 22 1.12 -16.41 -33.21
CA GLN A 22 0.07 -16.29 -32.22
C GLN A 22 -0.16 -14.94 -31.53
N LYS A 23 -1.32 -14.39 -31.88
CA LYS A 23 -2.22 -13.76 -30.91
C LYS A 23 -2.53 -14.77 -29.80
N THR A 24 -1.65 -14.86 -28.80
CA THR A 24 -1.96 -15.33 -27.45
C THR A 24 -2.04 -14.09 -26.58
N GLY A 25 -3.15 -13.91 -25.85
CA GLY A 25 -3.20 -12.95 -24.75
C GLY A 25 -2.22 -13.37 -23.67
N GLY A 26 -0.97 -12.98 -23.82
CA GLY A 26 0.16 -13.28 -22.94
C GLY A 26 0.93 -12.01 -22.61
N ALA A 27 1.69 -12.08 -21.52
CA ALA A 27 2.45 -10.97 -20.97
C ALA A 27 3.41 -10.36 -22.00
N LYS A 28 3.44 -9.03 -22.05
CA LYS A 28 4.31 -8.23 -22.91
C LYS A 28 5.57 -7.88 -22.12
N ASP A 29 6.72 -8.04 -22.75
CA ASP A 29 7.98 -7.56 -22.22
C ASP A 29 8.08 -6.03 -22.41
N GLY A 30 8.69 -5.35 -21.45
CA GLY A 30 8.84 -3.90 -21.46
C GLY A 30 8.65 -3.26 -20.09
N GLU A 31 8.56 -1.93 -20.07
CA GLU A 31 8.26 -1.15 -18.88
C GLU A 31 6.80 -0.67 -18.90
N PHE A 32 6.09 -0.90 -17.80
CA PHE A 32 4.69 -0.53 -17.63
C PHE A 32 4.54 0.30 -16.37
N SER A 33 3.80 1.40 -16.46
CA SER A 33 3.65 2.29 -15.31
C SER A 33 2.23 2.81 -15.16
N ALA A 34 1.84 3.05 -13.91
CA ALA A 34 0.59 3.68 -13.55
C ALA A 34 0.81 4.57 -12.32
N SER A 35 -0.05 5.55 -12.15
CA SER A 35 0.01 6.49 -11.03
C SER A 35 -1.34 6.58 -10.36
N GLU A 36 -1.34 6.63 -9.04
CA GLU A 36 -2.54 6.75 -8.21
C GLU A 36 -2.36 7.80 -7.14
N LYS A 37 -3.46 8.30 -6.58
CA LYS A 37 -3.41 9.30 -5.50
C LYS A 37 -3.14 8.62 -4.15
N GLY A 38 -1.95 8.86 -3.60
CA GLY A 38 -1.56 8.50 -2.23
C GLY A 38 -1.94 9.57 -1.20
N PHE A 39 -1.44 9.41 0.02
CA PHE A 39 -1.75 10.28 1.15
C PHE A 39 -1.11 11.67 1.02
N GLY A 40 0.20 11.72 0.73
CA GLY A 40 0.97 12.94 0.54
C GLY A 40 1.04 13.43 -0.90
N GLY A 41 0.75 12.57 -1.88
CA GLY A 41 0.71 12.96 -3.28
C GLY A 41 0.50 11.80 -4.24
N ASP A 42 0.77 12.04 -5.51
CA ASP A 42 0.65 10.99 -6.52
C ASP A 42 1.82 10.01 -6.36
N ILE A 43 1.50 8.72 -6.33
CA ILE A 43 2.46 7.61 -6.25
C ILE A 43 2.50 6.93 -7.61
N LYS A 44 3.69 6.73 -8.17
CA LYS A 44 3.88 6.07 -9.48
C LYS A 44 4.56 4.72 -9.30
N VAL A 45 3.93 3.66 -9.79
CA VAL A 45 4.49 2.30 -9.84
C VAL A 45 4.97 2.02 -11.26
N THR A 46 6.19 1.49 -11.39
CA THR A 46 6.80 1.07 -12.66
C THR A 46 7.25 -0.38 -12.55
N LEU A 47 6.76 -1.23 -13.44
CA LEU A 47 7.12 -2.64 -13.55
C LEU A 47 8.02 -2.83 -14.77
N LYS A 48 9.11 -3.57 -14.60
CA LYS A 48 9.92 -4.08 -15.71
C LYS A 48 9.60 -5.55 -15.91
N VAL A 49 9.10 -5.90 -17.09
CA VAL A 49 8.67 -7.26 -17.43
C VAL A 49 9.58 -7.85 -18.49
N SER A 50 10.08 -9.07 -18.25
CA SER A 50 10.83 -9.85 -19.23
C SER A 50 10.47 -11.33 -19.15
N GLY A 51 10.33 -12.00 -20.29
CA GLY A 51 9.94 -13.41 -20.34
C GLY A 51 8.59 -13.68 -19.66
N GLY A 52 7.70 -12.68 -19.63
CA GLY A 52 6.42 -12.75 -18.93
C GLY A 52 6.50 -12.78 -17.40
N LYS A 53 7.61 -12.32 -16.81
CA LYS A 53 7.79 -12.17 -15.36
C LYS A 53 8.17 -10.73 -15.00
N VAL A 54 7.82 -10.32 -13.79
CA VAL A 54 8.22 -9.03 -13.22
C VAL A 54 9.66 -9.15 -12.73
N GLU A 55 10.59 -8.54 -13.45
CA GLU A 55 12.02 -8.49 -13.11
C GLU A 55 12.32 -7.41 -12.08
N ASP A 56 11.59 -6.30 -12.15
CA ASP A 56 11.79 -5.16 -11.26
C ASP A 56 10.51 -4.38 -10.99
N VAL A 57 10.43 -3.82 -9.79
CA VAL A 57 9.33 -2.98 -9.32
C VAL A 57 9.93 -1.73 -8.69
N THR A 58 9.71 -0.59 -9.35
CA THR A 58 10.10 0.73 -8.85
C THR A 58 8.86 1.49 -8.43
N ILE A 59 8.87 2.09 -7.24
CA ILE A 59 7.76 2.90 -6.73
C ILE A 59 8.30 4.29 -6.38
N ASP A 60 7.79 5.31 -7.06
CA ASP A 60 8.02 6.71 -6.70
C ASP A 60 6.95 7.15 -5.70
N ALA A 61 7.34 7.18 -4.43
CA ALA A 61 6.57 7.67 -3.31
C ALA A 61 7.20 8.94 -2.70
N SER A 62 7.93 9.73 -3.49
CA SER A 62 8.68 10.91 -3.03
C SER A 62 7.84 11.98 -2.33
N LYS A 63 6.53 12.03 -2.59
CA LYS A 63 5.58 12.95 -1.94
C LYS A 63 4.99 12.40 -0.63
N GLU A 64 5.28 11.15 -0.28
CA GLU A 64 4.81 10.55 0.97
C GLU A 64 5.73 10.90 2.14
N THR A 65 5.24 10.71 3.37
CA THR A 65 6.10 10.76 4.55
C THR A 65 7.10 9.60 4.51
N PRO A 66 8.43 9.85 4.62
CA PRO A 66 9.45 8.81 4.47
C PRO A 66 9.24 7.57 5.35
N ASP A 67 9.00 7.77 6.64
CA ASP A 67 8.84 6.67 7.61
C ASP A 67 7.46 6.00 7.58
N LYS A 68 6.56 6.42 6.67
CA LYS A 68 5.21 5.86 6.51
C LYS A 68 5.00 5.37 5.09
N GLY A 69 4.51 6.22 4.19
CA GLY A 69 4.25 5.84 2.81
C GLY A 69 5.52 5.50 2.02
N GLY A 70 6.67 6.13 2.34
CA GLY A 70 7.97 5.79 1.75
C GLY A 70 8.43 4.38 2.13
N ALA A 71 8.47 4.07 3.43
CA ALA A 71 8.81 2.74 3.94
C ALA A 71 7.84 1.66 3.43
N ALA A 72 6.54 1.97 3.37
CA ALA A 72 5.54 1.08 2.79
C ALA A 72 5.80 0.80 1.30
N ALA A 73 6.22 1.81 0.53
CA ALA A 73 6.59 1.62 -0.88
C ALA A 73 7.75 0.65 -1.05
N GLU A 74 8.81 0.76 -0.24
CA GLU A 74 9.94 -0.18 -0.31
C GLU A 74 9.54 -1.61 0.03
N GLN A 75 8.70 -1.80 1.05
CA GLN A 75 8.19 -3.12 1.42
C GLN A 75 7.31 -3.71 0.31
N LEU A 76 6.34 -2.96 -0.18
CA LEU A 76 5.39 -3.43 -1.18
C LEU A 76 6.07 -3.72 -2.53
N ALA A 77 7.09 -2.94 -2.92
CA ALA A 77 7.88 -3.23 -4.11
C ALA A 77 8.53 -4.62 -4.06
N LYS A 78 9.11 -4.97 -2.89
CA LYS A 78 9.72 -6.30 -2.66
C LYS A 78 8.65 -7.39 -2.70
N GLU A 79 7.54 -7.21 -1.99
CA GLU A 79 6.47 -8.23 -1.95
C GLU A 79 5.82 -8.48 -3.31
N ILE A 80 5.57 -7.42 -4.09
CA ILE A 80 4.99 -7.53 -5.44
C ILE A 80 5.93 -8.32 -6.35
N LYS A 81 7.24 -8.04 -6.27
CA LYS A 81 8.27 -8.76 -7.03
C LYS A 81 8.37 -10.22 -6.60
N GLU A 82 8.40 -10.51 -5.30
CA GLU A 82 8.52 -11.87 -4.80
C GLU A 82 7.29 -12.72 -5.11
N LYS A 83 6.09 -12.17 -4.90
CA LYS A 83 4.81 -12.86 -5.16
C LYS A 83 4.43 -12.86 -6.64
N GLN A 84 5.11 -12.06 -7.48
CA GLN A 84 4.76 -11.83 -8.89
C GLN A 84 3.28 -11.43 -9.06
N SER A 85 2.76 -10.64 -8.12
CA SER A 85 1.34 -10.31 -8.04
C SER A 85 1.15 -8.95 -7.38
N PRO A 86 0.19 -8.13 -7.87
CA PRO A 86 -0.16 -6.88 -7.21
C PRO A 86 -1.08 -7.11 -5.98
N ASN A 87 -1.52 -8.34 -5.72
CA ASN A 87 -2.34 -8.69 -4.55
C ASN A 87 -1.45 -8.94 -3.33
N VAL A 88 -1.01 -7.85 -2.73
CA VAL A 88 -0.23 -7.78 -1.48
C VAL A 88 -1.07 -7.13 -0.38
N ASP A 89 -0.71 -7.37 0.87
CA ASP A 89 -1.40 -6.80 2.02
C ASP A 89 -0.99 -5.34 2.20
N ALA A 90 -1.91 -4.50 2.70
CA ALA A 90 -1.59 -3.13 3.03
C ALA A 90 -0.65 -3.07 4.25
N VAL A 91 0.26 -2.10 4.26
CA VAL A 91 1.17 -1.89 5.39
C VAL A 91 0.46 -1.12 6.49
N SER A 92 0.53 -1.64 7.72
CA SER A 92 -0.05 -1.03 8.92
C SER A 92 0.35 0.45 9.06
N GLY A 93 -0.64 1.31 9.31
CA GLY A 93 -0.43 2.75 9.45
C GLY A 93 -0.17 3.50 8.13
N SER A 94 -0.14 2.81 6.99
CA SER A 94 0.07 3.37 5.64
C SER A 94 -1.03 2.93 4.66
N THR A 95 -2.27 2.77 5.12
CA THR A 95 -3.38 2.18 4.34
C THR A 95 -3.63 2.91 3.02
N ILE A 96 -3.77 4.24 3.04
CA ILE A 96 -4.09 5.03 1.84
C ILE A 96 -2.98 4.90 0.79
N SER A 97 -1.73 5.03 1.21
CA SER A 97 -0.57 4.91 0.33
C SER A 97 -0.41 3.47 -0.19
N SER A 98 -0.66 2.47 0.65
CA SER A 98 -0.61 1.05 0.26
C SER A 98 -1.69 0.71 -0.77
N GLU A 99 -2.93 1.17 -0.57
CA GLU A 99 -4.01 0.97 -1.53
C GLU A 99 -3.73 1.65 -2.87
N ALA A 100 -3.15 2.85 -2.85
CA ALA A 100 -2.75 3.56 -4.06
C ALA A 100 -1.66 2.76 -4.82
N ILE A 101 -0.66 2.25 -4.12
CA ILE A 101 0.38 1.37 -4.69
C ILE A 101 -0.25 0.10 -5.28
N ILE A 102 -1.14 -0.57 -4.55
CA ILE A 102 -1.80 -1.80 -5.02
C ILE A 102 -2.63 -1.53 -6.27
N LYS A 103 -3.39 -0.43 -6.33
CA LYS A 103 -4.18 -0.04 -7.51
C LYS A 103 -3.30 0.30 -8.71
N ALA A 104 -2.23 1.07 -8.49
CA ALA A 104 -1.26 1.40 -9.54
C ALA A 104 -0.54 0.14 -10.04
N ALA A 105 -0.14 -0.77 -9.15
CA ALA A 105 0.46 -2.04 -9.52
C ALA A 105 -0.51 -2.89 -10.34
N LYS A 106 -1.77 -3.05 -9.92
CA LYS A 106 -2.81 -3.76 -10.70
C LYS A 106 -2.92 -3.21 -12.12
N SER A 107 -3.00 -1.88 -12.24
CA SER A 107 -3.06 -1.20 -13.54
C SER A 107 -1.82 -1.47 -14.40
N ALA A 108 -0.61 -1.47 -13.81
CA ALA A 108 0.62 -1.79 -14.54
C ALA A 108 0.70 -3.27 -14.96
N PHE A 109 0.22 -4.21 -14.12
CA PHE A 109 0.10 -5.62 -14.47
C PHE A 109 -0.87 -5.83 -15.64
N GLU A 110 -2.02 -5.16 -15.63
CA GLU A 110 -3.01 -5.20 -16.72
C GLU A 110 -2.45 -4.66 -18.04
N GLN A 111 -1.73 -3.52 -18.00
CA GLN A 111 -1.06 -2.96 -19.17
C GLN A 111 -0.01 -3.93 -19.76
N ALA A 112 0.73 -4.61 -18.88
CA ALA A 112 1.69 -5.65 -19.24
C ALA A 112 1.02 -6.92 -19.78
N GLY A 113 -0.30 -7.08 -19.64
CA GLY A 113 -0.99 -8.32 -19.99
C GLY A 113 -0.62 -9.50 -19.08
N LEU A 114 -0.12 -9.21 -17.87
CA LEU A 114 0.10 -10.21 -16.84
C LEU A 114 -1.25 -10.61 -16.24
N LYS A 115 -1.44 -11.91 -15.99
CA LYS A 115 -2.64 -12.39 -15.31
C LYS A 115 -2.58 -11.96 -13.85
N VAL A 116 -3.49 -11.09 -13.45
CA VAL A 116 -3.79 -10.85 -12.03
C VAL A 116 -4.81 -11.89 -11.62
N GLU A 117 -4.35 -12.97 -11.01
CA GLU A 117 -5.30 -13.88 -10.35
C GLU A 117 -5.89 -13.16 -9.15
N GLU A 118 -7.21 -13.05 -9.07
CA GLU A 118 -7.88 -12.63 -7.84
C GLU A 118 -7.65 -13.71 -6.79
N THR A 119 -6.59 -13.53 -6.01
CA THR A 119 -6.40 -14.29 -4.78
C THR A 119 -7.43 -13.76 -3.80
N ALA A 120 -8.52 -14.52 -3.59
CA ALA A 120 -9.37 -14.31 -2.44
C ALA A 120 -8.49 -14.19 -1.19
N ALA A 121 -8.74 -13.19 -0.34
CA ALA A 121 -8.01 -13.00 0.90
C ALA A 121 -7.88 -14.37 1.59
N LYS A 122 -6.66 -14.79 1.92
CA LYS A 122 -6.46 -16.04 2.67
C LYS A 122 -7.13 -15.84 4.02
N LYS A 123 -8.37 -16.30 4.16
CA LYS A 123 -8.99 -16.47 5.47
C LYS A 123 -8.15 -17.48 6.21
N GLY A 124 -7.58 -17.04 7.33
CA GLY A 124 -7.03 -17.98 8.32
C GLY A 124 -8.11 -18.95 8.79
N GLY A 125 -7.71 -19.97 9.53
CA GLY A 125 -8.68 -20.78 10.25
C GLY A 125 -9.44 -19.91 11.26
N ASP A 126 -10.70 -20.22 11.48
CA ASP A 126 -11.46 -19.58 12.55
C ASP A 126 -10.94 -20.12 13.90
N GLU A 127 -10.55 -19.21 14.80
CA GLU A 127 -10.22 -19.52 16.19
C GLU A 127 -11.23 -18.82 17.10
N THR A 128 -11.70 -19.52 18.14
CA THR A 128 -12.57 -18.94 19.16
C THR A 128 -11.78 -18.80 20.45
N VAL A 129 -11.76 -17.59 20.99
CA VAL A 129 -11.12 -17.28 22.28
C VAL A 129 -12.12 -16.56 23.17
N ASP A 130 -12.41 -17.14 24.34
CA ASP A 130 -13.33 -16.55 25.31
C ASP A 130 -12.66 -15.42 26.11
N THR A 131 -13.37 -14.32 26.31
CA THR A 131 -12.95 -13.14 27.06
C THR A 131 -14.16 -12.49 27.74
N ASP A 132 -13.95 -11.75 28.82
CA ASP A 132 -15.03 -10.98 29.46
C ASP A 132 -15.29 -9.68 28.69
N VAL A 133 -14.20 -9.05 28.21
CA VAL A 133 -14.24 -7.80 27.44
C VAL A 133 -13.37 -7.93 26.18
N LEU A 134 -13.92 -7.55 25.04
CA LEU A 134 -13.20 -7.34 23.78
C LEU A 134 -13.10 -5.84 23.50
N VAL A 135 -11.88 -5.33 23.37
CA VAL A 135 -11.62 -3.94 23.00
C VAL A 135 -11.17 -3.88 21.55
N VAL A 136 -11.91 -3.15 20.71
CA VAL A 136 -11.60 -2.98 19.29
C VAL A 136 -11.02 -1.58 19.06
N GLY A 137 -9.76 -1.54 18.60
CA GLY A 137 -8.98 -0.32 18.44
C GLY A 137 -8.27 0.06 19.72
N MET A 138 -6.97 -0.21 19.78
CA MET A 138 -6.07 0.08 20.90
C MET A 138 -5.43 1.46 20.75
N GLY A 139 -6.25 2.46 20.41
CA GLY A 139 -5.86 3.87 20.45
C GLY A 139 -5.76 4.39 21.89
N ALA A 140 -5.76 5.72 22.05
CA ALA A 140 -5.74 6.35 23.38
C ALA A 140 -6.90 5.87 24.28
N SER A 141 -8.13 5.87 23.76
CA SER A 141 -9.31 5.45 24.52
C SER A 141 -9.37 3.93 24.72
N GLY A 142 -9.05 3.14 23.70
CA GLY A 142 -9.11 1.68 23.79
C GLY A 142 -8.09 1.11 24.75
N THR A 143 -6.86 1.65 24.74
CA THR A 143 -5.83 1.23 25.70
C THR A 143 -6.25 1.54 27.14
N LEU A 144 -6.84 2.72 27.38
CA LEU A 144 -7.38 3.07 28.71
C LEU A 144 -8.57 2.17 29.10
N ALA A 145 -9.48 1.89 28.17
CA ALA A 145 -10.61 0.99 28.43
C ALA A 145 -10.13 -0.44 28.77
N ALA A 146 -9.13 -0.94 28.04
CA ALA A 146 -8.53 -2.24 28.30
C ALA A 146 -7.84 -2.28 29.68
N LEU A 147 -7.11 -1.21 30.03
CA LEU A 147 -6.47 -1.08 31.34
C LEU A 147 -7.52 -1.07 32.46
N THR A 148 -8.53 -0.20 32.39
CA THR A 148 -9.57 -0.09 33.43
C THR A 148 -10.34 -1.40 33.60
N ALA A 149 -10.67 -2.09 32.51
CA ALA A 149 -11.34 -3.39 32.59
C ALA A 149 -10.43 -4.47 33.24
N SER A 150 -9.15 -4.47 32.89
CA SER A 150 -8.16 -5.37 33.49
C SER A 150 -7.96 -5.10 34.99
N GLU A 151 -7.87 -3.83 35.40
CA GLU A 151 -7.78 -3.42 36.82
C GLU A 151 -9.03 -3.79 37.62
N ALA A 152 -10.19 -3.84 36.95
CA ALA A 152 -11.43 -4.36 37.54
C ALA A 152 -11.51 -5.90 37.59
N GLY A 153 -10.46 -6.60 37.12
CA GLY A 153 -10.34 -8.06 37.18
C GLY A 153 -10.91 -8.81 35.98
N ALA A 154 -11.30 -8.12 34.90
CA ALA A 154 -11.80 -8.76 33.69
C ALA A 154 -10.65 -9.40 32.88
N LYS A 155 -10.92 -10.54 32.23
CA LYS A 155 -10.10 -11.03 31.14
C LYS A 155 -10.37 -10.16 29.92
N VAL A 156 -9.35 -9.45 29.43
CA VAL A 156 -9.47 -8.50 28.32
C VAL A 156 -8.66 -8.98 27.12
N ILE A 157 -9.29 -8.96 25.94
CA ILE A 157 -8.61 -9.08 24.65
C ILE A 157 -8.71 -7.73 23.95
N GLY A 158 -7.56 -7.18 23.54
CA GLY A 158 -7.47 -5.99 22.71
C GLY A 158 -7.08 -6.37 21.30
N VAL A 159 -7.76 -5.80 20.30
CA VAL A 159 -7.41 -5.95 18.88
C VAL A 159 -7.19 -4.58 18.25
N ASP A 160 -6.18 -4.47 17.40
CA ASP A 160 -5.91 -3.28 16.60
C ASP A 160 -5.63 -3.67 15.15
N ALA A 161 -5.95 -2.76 14.23
CA ALA A 161 -5.65 -2.92 12.82
C ALA A 161 -4.20 -2.53 12.49
N THR A 162 -3.49 -1.85 13.41
CA THR A 162 -2.08 -1.49 13.25
C THR A 162 -1.16 -2.39 14.06
N ASP A 163 0.12 -2.41 13.67
CA ASP A 163 1.21 -3.14 14.34
C ASP A 163 1.74 -2.41 15.58
N VAL A 164 1.43 -1.12 15.73
CA VAL A 164 1.78 -0.27 16.87
C VAL A 164 0.50 0.23 17.54
N LEU A 165 0.41 0.10 18.87
CA LEU A 165 -0.73 0.62 19.65
C LEU A 165 -0.68 2.15 19.77
N GLY A 166 -1.80 2.75 20.15
CA GLY A 166 -1.95 4.18 20.40
C GLY A 166 -2.56 4.98 19.26
N GLY A 167 -2.47 4.49 18.01
CA GLY A 167 -3.07 5.13 16.83
C GLY A 167 -2.71 6.62 16.73
N PHE A 168 -3.70 7.48 16.42
CA PHE A 168 -3.51 8.93 16.42
C PHE A 168 -3.21 9.52 17.81
N GLY A 169 -3.43 8.78 18.89
CA GLY A 169 -3.01 9.19 20.23
C GLY A 169 -1.50 9.43 20.32
N ASN A 170 -0.69 8.72 19.52
CA ASN A 170 0.76 8.93 19.44
C ASN A 170 1.15 10.29 18.82
N ALA A 171 0.21 10.97 18.14
CA ALA A 171 0.42 12.31 17.59
C ALA A 171 -0.11 13.43 18.49
N ALA A 172 -0.70 13.10 19.65
CA ALA A 172 -1.21 14.10 20.57
C ALA A 172 -0.06 14.91 21.18
N GLN A 173 -0.15 16.25 21.13
CA GLN A 173 0.87 17.16 21.67
C GLN A 173 0.50 17.73 23.04
N GLY A 174 -0.57 17.24 23.67
CA GLY A 174 -1.02 17.67 24.98
C GLY A 174 -2.39 17.12 25.32
N MET A 175 -2.75 17.18 26.60
CA MET A 175 -4.08 16.83 27.10
C MET A 175 -4.72 18.08 27.71
N PHE A 176 -5.93 18.39 27.26
CA PHE A 176 -6.72 19.44 27.90
C PHE A 176 -7.32 18.91 29.20
N ALA A 177 -7.06 19.60 30.29
CA ALA A 177 -7.68 19.33 31.58
C ALA A 177 -7.85 20.65 32.34
N ILE A 178 -8.91 20.75 33.13
CA ILE A 178 -9.26 21.95 33.90
C ILE A 178 -9.38 21.54 35.38
N GLY A 179 -8.80 22.35 36.27
CA GLY A 179 -8.78 22.13 37.70
C GLY A 179 -7.77 21.09 38.17
N THR A 180 -6.72 20.81 37.38
CA THR A 180 -5.70 19.81 37.75
C THR A 180 -4.83 20.32 38.88
N ASP A 181 -4.22 19.39 39.62
CA ASP A 181 -3.27 19.77 40.67
C ASP A 181 -2.02 20.46 40.09
N LEU A 182 -1.63 20.14 38.84
CA LEU A 182 -0.59 20.88 38.11
C LEU A 182 -0.98 22.33 37.84
N GLN A 183 -2.26 22.61 37.55
CA GLN A 183 -2.75 23.98 37.40
C GLN A 183 -2.78 24.69 38.75
N LYS A 184 -3.21 24.03 39.83
CA LYS A 184 -3.19 24.60 41.19
C LYS A 184 -1.77 24.90 41.67
N GLU A 185 -0.83 23.99 41.42
CA GLU A 185 0.60 24.20 41.74
C GLU A 185 1.18 25.39 40.99
N ARG A 186 0.80 25.57 39.72
CA ARG A 186 1.30 26.65 38.87
C ARG A 186 0.65 28.02 39.11
N TYR A 187 -0.66 28.05 39.37
CA TYR A 187 -1.47 29.28 39.38
C TYR A 187 -2.14 29.58 40.74
N GLY A 188 -2.01 28.69 41.72
CA GLY A 188 -2.71 28.79 43.01
C GLY A 188 -4.23 28.63 42.90
N ASP A 189 -4.94 28.88 44.01
CA ASP A 189 -6.41 28.75 44.10
C ASP A 189 -7.17 29.75 43.20
N HIS A 190 -6.48 30.77 42.69
CA HIS A 190 -7.10 31.83 41.90
C HIS A 190 -7.22 31.46 40.43
N MET A 191 -6.44 30.47 39.94
CA MET A 191 -6.43 30.01 38.54
C MET A 191 -6.33 31.17 37.51
N GLN A 192 -5.78 32.32 37.92
CA GLN A 192 -5.58 33.49 37.06
C GLN A 192 -4.18 33.43 36.46
N THR A 193 -4.08 33.78 35.18
CA THR A 193 -2.79 34.08 34.56
C THR A 193 -2.33 35.45 35.05
N ASN A 194 -1.04 35.60 35.37
CA ASN A 194 -0.43 36.89 35.77
C ASN A 194 -0.30 37.86 34.57
N GLU A 195 -1.36 38.06 33.80
CA GLU A 195 -1.48 39.13 32.80
C GLU A 195 -2.22 40.35 33.38
#